data_AF-A0A967YB69-F1
#
_entry.id   AF-A0A967YB69-F1
#
_cell.length_a   1.000
_cell.length_b   1.000
_cell.length_c   1.000
_cell.angle_alpha   90.00
_cell.angle_beta   90.00
_cell.angle_gamma   90.00
#
_symmetry.space_group_name_H-M   'P 1'
#
loop_
_entity.id
_entity.type
_entity.pdbx_description
1 polymer ?
#
loop_
_entity_poly.entity_id
_entity_poly.type
_entity_poly.pdbx_seq_one_letter_code
_entity_poly.pdbx_strand_id
1 'polypeptide(L)'
;MANIHLLKNTIQEYVWGSTRAIPELLGRPNNEDRPQAELWMGAHPKAPSLAYHNGRWVSLQELISQDPDDILGKTVAKKFNNRLPFLFKVLAAAKPLSIQAHPNKHQAQKGFQRENEQKIPLDAAQRNYRDDNHKPECICALTRFWALSRFRRIPNILTDLQQLNLKLL
;
A
#
# COMPACT_ATOMS: atom_id res chain seq x y z
N MET A 1 6.61 -23.73 21.13
CA MET A 1 6.07 -22.50 21.74
C MET A 1 5.20 -21.82 20.71
N ALA A 2 4.15 -21.10 21.07
CA ALA A 2 3.26 -20.53 20.06
C ALA A 2 4.02 -19.50 19.19
N ASN A 3 4.27 -19.85 17.91
CA ASN A 3 4.96 -19.03 16.90
C ASN A 3 4.10 -17.86 16.38
N ILE A 4 3.22 -17.31 17.23
CA ILE A 4 2.29 -16.25 16.84
C ILE A 4 2.70 -14.98 17.56
N HIS A 5 3.05 -13.97 16.79
CA HIS A 5 3.39 -12.65 17.29
C HIS A 5 2.20 -11.70 17.19
N LEU A 6 1.84 -11.05 18.29
CA LEU A 6 0.92 -9.93 18.24
C LEU A 6 1.60 -8.77 17.52
N LEU A 7 0.90 -8.16 16.56
CA LEU A 7 1.39 -6.98 15.84
C LEU A 7 0.78 -5.70 16.40
N LYS A 8 1.64 -4.71 16.62
CA LYS A 8 1.26 -3.30 16.75
C LYS A 8 1.58 -2.61 15.43
N ASN A 9 0.53 -2.14 14.76
CA ASN A 9 0.58 -1.68 13.38
C ASN A 9 0.61 -0.15 13.31
N THR A 10 1.20 0.37 12.23
CA THR A 10 1.36 1.81 12.03
C THR A 10 0.17 2.38 11.28
N ILE A 11 -0.30 3.55 11.71
CA ILE A 11 -1.40 4.27 11.04
C ILE A 11 -0.84 5.49 10.34
N GLN A 12 -1.21 5.65 9.07
CA GLN A 12 -0.86 6.82 8.27
C GLN A 12 -1.98 7.85 8.35
N GLU A 13 -1.66 9.03 8.87
CA GLU A 13 -2.63 10.12 9.11
C GLU A 13 -2.78 11.06 7.91
N TYR A 14 -2.95 10.50 6.70
CA TYR A 14 -3.12 11.33 5.50
C TYR A 14 -4.45 12.08 5.51
N VAL A 15 -4.46 13.32 5.02
CA VAL A 15 -5.61 14.26 5.03
C VAL A 15 -6.88 13.82 4.29
N TRP A 16 -6.80 12.71 3.55
CA TRP A 16 -7.94 12.08 2.87
C TRP A 16 -8.60 10.96 3.68
N GLY A 17 -7.98 10.57 4.80
CA GLY A 17 -8.42 9.48 5.66
C GLY A 17 -9.69 9.79 6.45
N SER A 18 -10.45 8.74 6.77
CA SER A 18 -11.58 8.81 7.70
C SER A 18 -11.10 9.01 9.13
N THR A 19 -11.82 9.82 9.91
CA THR A 19 -11.59 9.94 11.36
C THR A 19 -12.29 8.85 12.17
N ARG A 20 -13.06 7.95 11.53
CA ARG A 20 -13.91 6.95 12.20
C ARG A 20 -13.62 5.50 11.82
N ALA A 21 -13.43 5.20 10.54
CA ALA A 21 -13.43 3.81 10.07
C ALA A 21 -12.33 2.92 10.69
N ILE A 22 -11.08 3.39 10.75
CA ILE A 22 -9.98 2.63 11.40
C ILE A 22 -10.14 2.60 12.93
N PRO A 23 -10.46 3.71 13.62
CA PRO A 23 -10.76 3.70 15.06
C PRO A 23 -11.85 2.70 15.46
N GLU A 24 -12.99 2.71 14.75
CA GLU A 24 -14.10 1.80 14.98
C GLU A 24 -13.70 0.35 14.71
N LEU A 25 -12.98 0.08 13.61
CA LEU A 25 -12.45 -1.25 13.30
C LEU A 25 -11.56 -1.80 14.42
N LEU A 26 -10.76 -0.92 15.04
CA LEU A 26 -9.85 -1.28 16.13
C LEU A 26 -10.51 -1.24 17.51
N GLY A 27 -11.79 -0.88 17.60
CA GLY A 27 -12.50 -0.73 18.88
C GLY A 27 -11.90 0.33 19.81
N ARG A 28 -11.31 1.39 19.25
CA ARG A 28 -10.61 2.44 20.02
C ARG A 28 -11.17 3.83 19.71
N PRO A 29 -11.13 4.77 20.67
CA PRO A 29 -11.55 6.14 20.40
C PRO A 29 -10.53 6.88 19.52
N ASN A 30 -10.99 7.92 18.84
CA ASN A 30 -10.15 8.89 18.13
C ASN A 30 -10.31 10.28 18.74
N ASN A 31 -9.79 10.46 19.96
CA ASN A 31 -10.04 11.65 20.78
C ASN A 31 -9.59 12.97 20.13
N GLU A 32 -8.61 12.90 19.23
CA GLU A 32 -8.05 14.06 18.55
C GLU A 32 -8.68 14.32 17.16
N ASP A 33 -9.68 13.52 16.78
CA ASP A 33 -10.38 13.56 15.48
C ASP A 33 -9.42 13.64 14.26
N ARG A 34 -8.24 12.99 14.38
CA ARG A 34 -7.24 12.97 13.31
C ARG A 34 -7.67 12.03 12.18
N PRO A 35 -7.42 12.37 10.91
CA PRO A 35 -7.71 11.47 9.81
C PRO A 35 -6.80 10.23 9.89
N GLN A 36 -7.37 9.04 9.75
CA GLN A 36 -6.65 7.77 9.73
C GLN A 36 -6.91 7.11 8.37
N ALA A 37 -5.92 7.17 7.49
CA ALA A 37 -6.08 6.87 6.08
C ALA A 37 -5.72 5.43 5.75
N GLU A 38 -4.61 4.95 6.30
CA GLU A 38 -4.12 3.59 6.06
C GLU A 38 -3.61 2.97 7.37
N LEU A 39 -4.04 1.75 7.70
CA LEU A 39 -3.44 0.90 8.73
C LEU A 39 -2.47 -0.06 8.04
N TRP A 40 -1.17 0.04 8.32
CA TRP A 40 -0.13 -0.77 7.69
C TRP A 40 0.25 -1.97 8.53
N MET A 41 0.20 -3.14 7.91
CA MET A 41 0.57 -4.44 8.46
C MET A 41 1.68 -5.05 7.61
N GLY A 42 2.91 -5.02 8.12
CA GLY A 42 4.05 -5.59 7.44
C GLY A 42 5.39 -4.96 7.84
N ALA A 43 6.42 -5.24 7.06
CA ALA A 43 7.80 -4.85 7.33
C ALA A 43 8.29 -3.73 6.41
N HIS A 44 7.42 -2.79 6.03
CA HIS A 44 7.80 -1.72 5.12
C HIS A 44 8.79 -0.75 5.81
N PRO A 45 9.95 -0.40 5.21
CA PRO A 45 11.00 0.37 5.89
C PRO A 45 10.58 1.72 6.47
N LYS A 46 9.64 2.42 5.81
CA LYS A 46 9.13 3.72 6.28
C LYS A 46 8.23 3.63 7.52
N ALA A 47 7.60 2.47 7.76
CA ALA A 47 6.59 2.31 8.81
C ALA A 47 6.38 0.82 9.09
N PRO A 48 7.39 0.11 9.65
CA PRO A 48 7.26 -1.30 9.97
C PRO A 48 6.25 -1.48 11.11
N SER A 49 5.52 -2.59 11.10
CA SER A 49 4.81 -3.07 12.29
C SER A 49 5.82 -3.46 13.37
N LEU A 50 5.42 -3.39 14.63
CA LEU A 50 6.14 -3.99 15.75
C LEU A 50 5.52 -5.36 16.07
N ALA A 51 6.35 -6.35 16.33
CA ALA A 51 5.97 -7.67 16.80
C ALA A 51 6.30 -7.83 18.29
N TYR A 52 5.38 -8.39 19.07
CA TYR A 52 5.67 -8.76 20.45
C TYR A 52 6.43 -10.09 20.48
N HIS A 53 7.70 -10.04 20.87
CA HIS A 53 8.63 -11.16 20.83
C HIS A 53 9.52 -11.14 22.08
N ASN A 54 9.58 -12.26 22.81
CA ASN A 54 10.35 -12.42 24.04
C ASN A 54 10.15 -11.31 25.09
N GLY A 55 8.89 -10.94 25.34
CA GLY A 55 8.53 -9.95 26.36
C GLY A 55 8.75 -8.49 25.96
N ARG A 56 9.13 -8.21 24.71
CA ARG A 56 9.34 -6.85 24.21
C ARG A 56 8.77 -6.63 22.81
N TRP A 57 8.53 -5.38 22.46
CA TRP A 57 8.18 -4.98 21.10
C TRP A 57 9.45 -4.81 20.25
N VAL A 58 9.52 -5.47 19.11
CA VAL A 58 10.64 -5.41 18.16
C VAL A 58 10.11 -5.08 16.77
N SER A 59 10.88 -4.37 15.94
CA SER A 59 10.49 -4.14 14.55
C SER A 59 10.31 -5.47 13.81
N LEU A 60 9.19 -5.64 13.10
CA LEU A 60 8.96 -6.84 12.29
C LEU A 60 10.03 -6.99 11.20
N GLN A 61 10.55 -5.88 10.68
CA GLN A 61 11.65 -5.89 9.72
C GLN A 61 12.94 -6.44 10.34
N GLU A 62 13.27 -6.03 11.57
CA GLU A 62 14.45 -6.52 12.28
C GLU A 62 14.29 -8.00 12.65
N LEU A 63 13.10 -8.38 13.12
CA LEU A 63 12.78 -9.76 13.47
C LEU A 63 12.95 -10.69 12.26
N ILE A 64 12.41 -10.32 11.11
CA ILE A 64 12.61 -11.05 9.84
C ILE A 64 14.10 -11.12 9.46
N SER A 65 14.86 -10.06 9.69
CA SER A 65 16.28 -10.03 9.30
C SER A 65 17.16 -10.92 10.18
N GLN A 66 16.73 -11.22 11.41
CA GLN A 66 17.43 -12.11 12.35
C GLN A 66 17.25 -13.58 11.99
N ASP A 67 16.05 -13.99 11.55
CA ASP A 67 15.77 -15.36 11.12
C ASP A 67 14.79 -15.40 9.92
N PRO A 68 15.27 -15.05 8.71
CA PRO A 68 14.40 -14.93 7.54
C PRO A 68 13.86 -16.29 7.07
N ASP A 69 14.63 -17.36 7.26
CA ASP A 69 14.25 -18.70 6.81
C ASP A 69 13.13 -19.28 7.67
N ASP A 70 13.13 -19.06 8.99
CA ASP A 70 12.06 -19.50 9.89
C ASP A 70 10.78 -18.67 9.68
N ILE A 71 10.92 -17.34 9.57
CA ILE A 71 9.76 -16.44 9.52
C ILE A 71 9.11 -16.38 8.14
N LEU A 72 9.91 -16.28 7.06
CA LEU A 72 9.38 -16.18 5.70
C LEU A 72 9.25 -17.56 5.02
N GLY A 73 10.00 -18.55 5.51
CA GLY A 73 10.26 -19.79 4.78
C GLY A 73 11.37 -19.61 3.74
N LYS A 74 12.27 -20.60 3.66
CA LYS A 74 13.45 -20.63 2.75
C LYS A 74 13.16 -20.18 1.32
N THR A 75 12.04 -20.62 0.75
CA THR A 75 11.65 -20.29 -0.62
C THR A 75 11.38 -18.79 -0.81
N VAL A 76 10.65 -18.17 0.13
CA VAL A 76 10.31 -16.74 0.08
C VAL A 76 11.53 -15.91 0.42
N ALA A 77 12.28 -16.28 1.47
CA ALA A 77 13.52 -15.63 1.86
C ALA A 77 14.50 -15.54 0.68
N LYS A 78 14.77 -16.66 0.00
CA LYS A 78 15.62 -16.70 -1.19
C LYS A 78 15.07 -15.85 -2.35
N LYS A 79 13.76 -15.94 -2.64
CA LYS A 79 13.15 -15.28 -3.80
C LYS A 79 13.08 -13.76 -3.66
N PHE A 80 12.93 -13.25 -2.43
CA PHE A 80 12.69 -11.83 -2.16
C PHE A 80 13.81 -11.17 -1.35
N ASN A 81 14.99 -11.82 -1.28
CA ASN A 81 16.18 -11.33 -0.59
C ASN A 81 15.90 -11.01 0.89
N ASN A 82 15.35 -11.97 1.62
CA ASN A 82 15.03 -11.87 3.05
C ASN A 82 14.05 -10.74 3.40
N ARG A 83 13.24 -10.30 2.45
CA ARG A 83 12.21 -9.26 2.65
C ARG A 83 10.81 -9.84 2.54
N LEU A 84 9.91 -9.31 3.36
CA LEU A 84 8.48 -9.60 3.24
C LEU A 84 7.96 -9.07 1.88
N PRO A 85 7.37 -9.93 1.03
CA PRO A 85 7.07 -9.57 -0.36
C PRO A 85 5.74 -8.83 -0.54
N PHE A 86 5.09 -8.45 0.54
CA PHE A 86 3.82 -7.72 0.51
C PHE A 86 3.73 -6.71 1.65
N LEU A 87 2.85 -5.73 1.47
CA LEU A 87 2.38 -4.83 2.51
C LEU A 87 0.86 -4.97 2.57
N PHE A 88 0.34 -5.40 3.72
CA PHE A 88 -1.10 -5.49 3.92
C PHE A 88 -1.61 -4.17 4.51
N LYS A 89 -2.79 -3.73 4.05
CA LYS A 89 -3.37 -2.45 4.46
C LYS A 89 -4.87 -2.57 4.68
N VAL A 90 -5.37 -1.81 5.67
CA VAL A 90 -6.75 -1.32 5.66
C VAL A 90 -6.73 0.10 5.15
N LEU A 91 -7.53 0.41 4.13
CA LEU A 91 -7.69 1.76 3.59
C LEU A 91 -9.05 2.32 4.03
N ALA A 92 -9.03 3.53 4.58
CA ALA A 92 -10.21 4.26 5.03
C ALA A 92 -10.33 5.59 4.28
N ALA A 93 -10.70 5.52 3.01
CA ALA A 93 -10.85 6.68 2.14
C ALA A 93 -12.12 7.47 2.45
N ALA A 94 -11.99 8.66 3.04
CA ALA A 94 -13.09 9.61 3.26
C ALA A 94 -13.23 10.64 2.11
N LYS A 95 -12.20 10.75 1.27
CA LYS A 95 -12.20 11.57 0.05
C LYS A 95 -11.85 10.72 -1.16
N PRO A 96 -12.33 11.06 -2.37
CA PRO A 96 -11.87 10.43 -3.61
C PRO A 96 -10.36 10.57 -3.75
N LEU A 97 -9.69 9.49 -4.15
CA LEU A 97 -8.25 9.47 -4.39
C LEU A 97 -7.94 9.71 -5.87
N SER A 98 -6.70 10.08 -6.16
CA SER A 98 -6.22 10.26 -7.52
C SER A 98 -6.40 8.98 -8.35
N ILE A 99 -6.70 9.13 -9.63
CA ILE A 99 -6.64 8.01 -10.59
C ILE A 99 -5.17 7.61 -10.74
N GLN A 100 -4.90 6.31 -10.62
CA GLN A 100 -3.55 5.77 -10.67
C GLN A 100 -3.41 4.75 -11.80
N ALA A 101 -2.21 4.69 -12.37
CA ALA A 101 -1.79 3.63 -13.27
C ALA A 101 -0.44 3.11 -12.82
N HIS A 102 -0.33 1.80 -12.63
CA HIS A 102 0.93 1.17 -12.26
C HIS A 102 1.66 0.68 -13.52
N PRO A 103 2.95 1.02 -13.68
CA PRO A 103 3.73 0.53 -14.79
C PRO A 103 3.89 -0.99 -14.70
N ASN A 104 4.03 -1.65 -15.86
CA ASN A 104 4.50 -3.04 -15.87
C ASN A 104 5.98 -3.11 -15.45
N LYS A 105 6.49 -4.31 -15.19
CA LYS A 105 7.86 -4.50 -14.65
C LYS A 105 8.94 -3.85 -15.53
N HIS A 106 8.84 -4.00 -16.85
CA HIS A 106 9.80 -3.42 -17.79
C HIS A 106 9.74 -1.88 -17.80
N GLN A 107 8.55 -1.29 -17.73
CA GLN A 107 8.36 0.15 -17.59
C GLN A 107 8.88 0.68 -16.25
N ALA A 108 8.68 -0.07 -15.16
CA ALA A 108 9.17 0.29 -13.82
C ALA A 108 10.70 0.36 -13.80
N GLN A 109 11.38 -0.67 -14.34
CA GLN A 109 12.84 -0.71 -14.46
C GLN A 109 13.39 0.49 -15.25
N LYS A 110 12.83 0.76 -16.44
CA LYS A 110 13.26 1.89 -17.28
C LYS A 110 13.00 3.24 -16.61
N GLY A 111 11.84 3.42 -15.98
CA GLY A 111 11.49 4.65 -15.29
C GLY A 111 12.38 4.91 -14.08
N PHE A 112 12.65 3.87 -13.27
CA PHE A 112 13.51 3.94 -12.10
C PHE A 112 14.95 4.31 -12.48
N GLN A 113 15.51 3.65 -13.49
CA GLN A 113 16.85 3.96 -14.00
C GLN A 113 16.93 5.40 -14.50
N ARG A 114 15.98 5.84 -15.33
CA ARG A 114 15.94 7.20 -15.88
C ARG A 114 15.92 8.25 -14.78
N GLU A 115 15.08 8.09 -13.75
CA GLU A 115 15.00 9.07 -12.65
C GLU A 115 16.27 9.05 -11.77
N ASN A 116 16.96 7.91 -11.66
CA ASN A 116 18.27 7.81 -10.98
C ASN A 116 19.39 8.52 -11.75
N GLU A 117 19.45 8.35 -13.07
CA GLU A 117 20.41 9.05 -13.94
C GLU A 117 20.24 10.57 -13.88
N GLN A 118 18.99 11.03 -13.71
CA GLN A 118 18.64 12.42 -13.45
C GLN A 118 18.92 12.88 -12.02
N LYS A 119 19.37 11.97 -11.13
CA LYS A 119 19.67 12.23 -9.71
C LYS A 119 18.48 12.78 -8.93
N ILE A 120 17.25 12.41 -9.29
CA ILE A 120 16.06 12.80 -8.56
C ILE A 120 16.03 12.00 -7.24
N PRO A 121 16.03 12.65 -6.05
CA PRO A 121 15.97 11.95 -4.77
C PRO A 121 14.72 11.05 -4.66
N LEU A 122 14.83 9.91 -3.96
CA LEU A 122 13.72 8.93 -3.83
C LEU A 122 12.49 9.49 -3.10
N ASP A 123 12.70 10.50 -2.25
CA ASP A 123 11.69 11.20 -1.48
C ASP A 123 11.19 12.50 -2.15
N ALA A 124 11.77 12.89 -3.28
CA ALA A 124 11.35 14.07 -4.01
C ALA A 124 9.88 13.96 -4.49
N ALA A 125 9.15 15.07 -4.45
CA ALA A 125 7.73 15.11 -4.81
C ALA A 125 7.48 14.67 -6.27
N GLN A 126 8.40 15.00 -7.17
CA GLN A 126 8.35 14.66 -8.59
C GLN A 126 8.83 13.23 -8.93
N ARG A 127 9.31 12.46 -7.94
CA ARG A 127 9.78 11.08 -8.14
C ARG A 127 8.59 10.14 -8.34
N ASN A 128 8.43 9.59 -9.55
CA ASN A 128 7.34 8.66 -9.86
C ASN A 128 7.74 7.20 -9.63
N TYR A 129 8.99 6.85 -9.94
CA TYR A 129 9.51 5.48 -9.85
C TYR A 129 10.41 5.36 -8.61
N ARG A 130 9.87 4.80 -7.53
CA ARG A 130 10.59 4.64 -6.24
C ARG A 130 11.28 3.29 -6.08
N ASP A 131 10.97 2.35 -6.97
CA ASP A 131 11.64 1.06 -7.12
C ASP A 131 11.51 0.57 -8.57
N ASP A 132 12.19 -0.53 -8.88
CA ASP A 132 12.25 -1.15 -10.19
C ASP A 132 11.22 -2.27 -10.39
N ASN A 133 10.22 -2.38 -9.51
CA ASN A 133 9.26 -3.47 -9.50
C ASN A 133 7.88 -3.04 -9.99
N HIS A 134 7.13 -4.01 -10.51
CA HIS A 134 5.70 -3.84 -10.74
C HIS A 134 4.93 -3.93 -9.41
N LYS A 135 3.79 -3.25 -9.34
CA LYS A 135 2.95 -3.19 -8.14
C LYS A 135 1.59 -3.85 -8.39
N PRO A 136 1.50 -5.19 -8.35
CA PRO A 136 0.20 -5.86 -8.36
C PRO A 136 -0.53 -5.55 -7.05
N GLU A 137 -1.79 -5.16 -7.15
CA GLU A 137 -2.63 -4.82 -6.01
C GLU A 137 -3.92 -5.65 -6.03
N CYS A 138 -4.38 -6.03 -4.84
CA CYS A 138 -5.65 -6.69 -4.62
C CYS A 138 -6.44 -5.86 -3.61
N ILE A 139 -7.71 -5.58 -3.91
CA ILE A 139 -8.62 -4.85 -3.03
C ILE A 139 -9.74 -5.79 -2.61
N CYS A 140 -9.96 -5.90 -1.30
CA CYS A 140 -11.11 -6.57 -0.71
C CYS A 140 -11.95 -5.53 0.04
N ALA A 141 -13.22 -5.42 -0.32
CA ALA A 141 -14.13 -4.45 0.30
C ALA A 141 -14.59 -4.95 1.68
N LEU A 142 -14.26 -4.19 2.74
CA LEU A 142 -14.76 -4.44 4.10
C LEU A 142 -16.13 -3.78 4.35
N THR A 143 -16.43 -2.71 3.61
CA THR A 143 -17.68 -1.97 3.62
C THR A 143 -18.08 -1.67 2.17
N ARG A 144 -19.19 -0.97 1.95
CA ARG A 144 -19.55 -0.50 0.60
C ARG A 144 -18.41 0.34 0.04
N PHE A 145 -17.86 -0.11 -1.09
CA PHE A 145 -16.66 0.48 -1.69
C PHE A 145 -16.92 0.92 -3.12
N TRP A 146 -16.45 2.12 -3.46
CA TRP A 146 -16.54 2.69 -4.81
C TRP A 146 -15.14 2.79 -5.41
N ALA A 147 -14.98 2.31 -6.65
CA ALA A 147 -13.72 2.40 -7.36
C ALA A 147 -13.92 2.52 -8.87
N LEU A 148 -12.94 3.14 -9.52
CA LEU A 148 -12.75 3.06 -10.96
C LEU A 148 -11.66 2.03 -11.23
N SER A 149 -11.92 1.11 -12.16
CA SER A 149 -10.96 0.08 -12.55
C SER A 149 -11.09 -0.22 -14.03
N ARG A 150 -10.02 0.05 -14.77
CA ARG A 150 -9.91 -0.14 -16.23
C ARG A 150 -10.92 0.70 -17.02
N PHE A 151 -10.79 0.63 -18.35
CA PHE A 151 -11.74 1.25 -19.26
C PHE A 151 -13.01 0.40 -19.40
N ARG A 152 -14.14 1.08 -19.63
CA ARG A 152 -15.38 0.45 -20.10
C ARG A 152 -15.18 -0.09 -21.53
N ARG A 153 -16.11 -0.93 -21.98
CA ARG A 153 -16.17 -1.35 -23.39
C ARG A 153 -16.47 -0.13 -24.27
N ILE A 154 -15.87 -0.09 -25.47
CA ILE A 154 -16.01 1.03 -26.42
C ILE A 154 -17.48 1.45 -26.64
N PRO A 155 -18.45 0.54 -26.89
CA PRO A 155 -19.85 0.95 -27.07
C PRO A 155 -20.42 1.71 -25.88
N ASN A 156 -20.08 1.32 -24.66
CA ASN A 156 -20.56 2.01 -23.45
C ASN A 156 -19.93 3.39 -23.32
N ILE A 157 -18.64 3.54 -23.68
CA ILE A 157 -17.97 4.84 -23.69
C ILE A 157 -18.65 5.78 -24.68
N LEU A 158 -19.00 5.30 -25.88
CA LEU A 158 -19.69 6.11 -26.89
C LEU A 158 -21.07 6.56 -26.39
N THR A 159 -21.83 5.67 -25.74
CA THR A 159 -23.11 6.03 -25.10
C THR A 159 -22.92 7.09 -24.03
N ASP A 160 -21.93 6.93 -23.15
CA ASP A 160 -21.65 7.89 -22.07
C ASP A 160 -21.27 9.28 -22.65
N LEU A 161 -20.45 9.33 -23.71
CA LEU A 161 -20.04 10.59 -24.36
C LEU A 161 -21.23 11.31 -25.03
N GLN A 162 -22.12 10.57 -25.67
CA GLN A 162 -23.36 11.13 -26.25
C GLN A 162 -24.26 11.74 -25.17
N GLN A 163 -24.43 11.04 -24.04
CA GLN A 163 -25.23 11.55 -22.90
C GLN A 163 -24.64 12.83 -22.30
N LEU A 164 -23.32 12.98 -22.34
CA LEU A 164 -22.61 14.17 -21.86
C LEU A 164 -22.55 15.32 -22.89
N ASN A 165 -23.20 15.18 -24.06
CA ASN A 165 -23.12 16.14 -25.18
C ASN A 165 -21.68 16.45 -25.62
N LEU A 166 -20.76 15.49 -25.46
CA LEU A 166 -19.37 15.63 -25.91
C LEU A 166 -19.28 15.18 -27.37
N LYS A 167 -18.84 16.07 -28.25
CA LYS A 167 -18.55 15.72 -29.65
C LYS A 167 -17.32 14.82 -29.70
N LEU A 168 -17.42 13.72 -30.44
CA LEU A 168 -16.25 12.94 -30.83
C LEU A 168 -15.43 13.80 -31.81
N LEU A 169 -14.13 13.94 -31.52
CA LEU A 169 -13.16 14.64 -32.37
C LEU A 169 -12.95 13.89 -33.69
#